data_AF-A0A1W9P005-F1
#
_entry.id   AF-A0A1W9P005-F1
#
_cell.length_a   1.000
_cell.length_b   1.000
_cell.length_c   1.000
_cell.angle_alpha   90.00
_cell.angle_beta   90.00
_cell.angle_gamma   90.00
#
_symmetry.space_group_name_H-M   'P 1'
#
loop_
_entity.id
_entity.type
_entity.pdbx_description
1 polymer ?
#
loop_
_entity_poly.entity_id
_entity_poly.type
_entity_poly.pdbx_seq_one_letter_code
_entity_poly.pdbx_strand_id
1 'polypeptide(L)' 'MEVSGQTDPGTEVLINGQPAEVDADGSFNVAVGLSSGGNSITVVARNKAGRETSVIRRVEVVNAEP' A
#
# COMPACT_ATOMS: atom_id res chain seq x y z
N MET A 1 -4.09 7.25 -6.70
CA MET A 1 -3.73 7.69 -5.34
C MET A 1 -2.36 7.15 -5.03
N GLU A 2 -1.44 7.97 -4.53
CA GLU A 2 -0.13 7.49 -4.11
C GLU A 2 -0.21 6.88 -2.71
N VAL A 3 0.38 5.69 -2.56
CA VAL A 3 0.60 5.04 -1.26
C VAL A 3 2.09 4.99 -1.03
N SER A 4 2.57 5.77 -0.06
CA SER A 4 3.97 5.78 0.36
C SER A 4 4.11 5.37 1.82
N GLY A 5 5.29 4.86 2.17
CA GLY A 5 5.62 4.48 3.53
C GLY A 5 7.06 4.05 3.70
N GLN A 6 7.41 3.70 4.94
CA GLN A 6 8.72 3.21 5.33
C GLN A 6 8.58 1.84 5.99
N THR A 7 9.49 0.93 5.68
CA THR A 7 9.66 -0.37 6.33
C THR A 7 11.13 -0.60 6.69
N ASP A 8 11.45 -1.71 7.34
CA ASP A 8 12.84 -2.14 7.50
C ASP A 8 13.42 -2.55 6.12
N PRO A 9 14.70 -2.26 5.83
CA PRO A 9 15.35 -2.68 4.59
C PRO A 9 15.18 -4.17 4.25
N GLY A 10 14.74 -4.44 3.02
CA GLY A 10 14.51 -5.80 2.53
C GLY A 10 13.27 -6.48 3.11
N THR A 11 12.29 -5.69 3.56
CA THR A 11 10.92 -6.12 3.86
C THR A 11 10.14 -6.28 2.56
N GLU A 12 9.36 -7.34 2.45
CA GLU A 12 8.42 -7.54 1.34
C GLU A 12 7.13 -6.77 1.64
N VAL A 13 6.70 -5.92 0.71
CA VAL A 13 5.45 -5.14 0.84
C VAL A 13 4.47 -5.57 -0.24
N LEU A 14 3.23 -5.82 0.16
CA LEU A 14 2.10 -6.12 -0.72
C LEU A 14 1.04 -5.03 -0.55
N ILE A 15 0.64 -4.41 -1.65
CA ILE A 15 -0.44 -3.41 -1.69
C ILE A 15 -1.57 -3.99 -2.53
N ASN A 16 -2.75 -4.16 -1.93
CA ASN A 16 -3.89 -4.86 -2.52
C ASN A 16 -3.54 -6.27 -3.03
N GLY A 17 -2.60 -6.95 -2.34
CA GLY A 17 -2.11 -8.26 -2.74
C GLY A 17 -1.14 -8.24 -3.93
N GLN A 18 -0.76 -7.07 -4.44
CA GLN A 18 0.28 -6.93 -5.46
C GLN A 18 1.62 -6.56 -4.80
N PRO A 19 2.75 -7.15 -5.21
CA PRO A 19 4.06 -6.76 -4.69
C PRO A 19 4.38 -5.31 -5.03
N ALA A 20 4.77 -4.55 -4.01
CA ALA A 20 5.30 -3.20 -4.14
C ALA A 20 6.83 -3.25 -4.17
N GLU A 21 7.42 -2.41 -5.01
CA GLU A 21 8.87 -2.24 -5.02
C GLU A 21 9.28 -1.46 -3.76
N VAL A 22 10.27 -1.98 -3.04
CA VAL A 22 10.80 -1.41 -1.80
C VAL A 22 12.27 -1.11 -2.03
N ASP A 23 12.64 0.14 -1.82
CA ASP A 23 14.01 0.63 -1.98
C ASP A 23 14.94 0.05 -0.91
N ALA A 24 16.24 0.19 -1.14
CA ALA A 24 17.27 -0.34 -0.23
C ALA A 24 17.24 0.28 1.17
N ASP A 25 16.67 1.47 1.31
CA ASP A 25 16.45 2.15 2.60
C ASP A 25 15.12 1.75 3.27
N GLY A 26 14.31 0.91 2.62
CA GLY A 26 13.00 0.45 3.09
C GLY A 26 11.83 1.36 2.69
N SER A 27 12.09 2.41 1.91
CA SER A 27 11.06 3.30 1.38
C SER A 27 10.27 2.59 0.28
N PHE A 28 8.97 2.89 0.17
CA PHE A 28 8.18 2.45 -0.97
C PHE A 28 7.18 3.53 -1.38
N ASN A 29 6.88 3.60 -2.67
CA ASN A 29 5.84 4.44 -3.22
C ASN A 29 5.15 3.75 -4.40
N VAL A 30 3.83 3.60 -4.33
CA VAL A 30 3.05 2.92 -5.35
C VAL A 30 1.79 3.71 -5.69
N ALA A 31 1.56 3.88 -7.00
CA ALA A 31 0.31 4.41 -7.52
C ALA A 31 -0.78 3.34 -7.48
N VAL A 32 -1.81 3.57 -6.68
CA VAL A 32 -3.01 2.72 -6.61
C VAL A 32 -4.13 3.37 -7.43
N GLY A 33 -4.64 2.63 -8.42
CA GLY A 33 -5.84 2.99 -9.15
C GLY A 33 -7.07 2.90 -8.25
N LEU A 34 -7.88 3.96 -8.22
CA LEU A 34 -9.14 3.99 -7.47
C LEU A 34 -10.32 4.04 -8.44
N SER A 35 -11.42 3.39 -8.07
CA SER A 35 -12.71 3.47 -8.76
C SER A 35 -13.64 4.44 -8.04
N SER A 36 -14.68 4.93 -8.71
CA SER A 36 -15.73 5.72 -8.07
C SER A 36 -16.37 4.95 -6.90
N GLY A 37 -16.64 5.63 -5.80
CA GLY A 37 -17.17 5.03 -4.58
C GLY A 37 -16.08 4.53 -3.63
N GLY A 38 -16.44 3.55 -2.79
CA GLY A 38 -15.56 3.03 -1.73
C GLY A 38 -14.45 2.12 -2.26
N ASN A 39 -13.20 2.43 -1.91
CA ASN A 39 -12.02 1.64 -2.19
C ASN A 39 -11.36 1.23 -0.86
N SER A 40 -11.02 -0.06 -0.73
CA SER A 40 -10.24 -0.55 0.41
C SER A 40 -8.83 -0.87 -0.06
N ILE A 41 -7.85 -0.23 0.56
CA ILE A 41 -6.44 -0.40 0.28
C ILE A 41 -5.81 -1.17 1.43
N THR A 42 -5.33 -2.37 1.14
CA THR A 42 -4.67 -3.23 2.13
C THR A 42 -3.18 -3.22 1.88
N VAL A 43 -2.40 -2.82 2.89
CA VAL A 43 -0.93 -2.85 2.87
C VAL A 43 -0.47 -3.92 3.85
N VAL A 44 0.30 -4.88 3.36
CA VAL A 44 0.90 -5.96 4.16
C VAL A 44 2.41 -5.87 4.02
N ALA A 45 3.11 -5.78 5.14
CA ALA A 45 4.57 -5.75 5.17
C ALA A 45 5.08 -6.97 5.93
N ARG A 46 5.93 -7.78 5.30
CA ARG A 46 6.53 -8.98 5.89
C ARG A 46 8.05 -8.87 5.87
N ASN A 47 8.65 -8.87 7.06
CA ASN A 47 10.10 -8.79 7.16
C ASN A 47 10.77 -10.18 7.04
N LYS A 48 12.10 -10.19 6.93
CA LYS A 48 12.90 -11.43 6.80
C LYS A 48 12.78 -12.39 7.98
N ALA A 49 12.41 -11.89 9.16
CA ALA A 49 12.15 -12.72 10.34
C ALA A 49 10.76 -13.37 10.30
N GLY A 50 9.95 -13.11 9.27
CA GLY A 50 8.60 -13.62 9.10
C GLY A 50 7.55 -12.86 9.90
N ARG A 51 7.87 -11.69 10.48
CA ARG A 51 6.89 -10.84 11.15
C ARG A 51 6.10 -10.06 10.10
N GLU A 52 4.79 -10.06 10.26
CA GLU A 52 3.86 -9.40 9.35
C GLU A 52 3.10 -8.27 10.05
N THR A 53 2.94 -7.14 9.35
CA THR A 53 2.10 -6.03 9.76
C THR A 53 1.12 -5.73 8.64
N SER A 54 -0.16 -5.62 8.96
CA SER A 54 -1.22 -5.29 8.01
C SER A 54 -1.94 -3.99 8.38
N VAL A 55 -2.12 -3.11 7.40
CA VAL A 55 -2.83 -1.83 7.53
C VAL A 55 -3.89 -1.74 6.44
N ILE A 56 -5.13 -1.43 6.83
CA ILE A 56 -6.24 -1.23 5.88
C ILE A 56 -6.65 0.23 5.91
N ARG A 57 -6.70 0.86 4.73
CA ARG A 57 -7.18 2.22 4.54
C ARG A 57 -8.38 2.22 3.60
N ARG A 58 -9.49 2.76 4.06
CA ARG A 58 -10.68 2.98 3.24
C ARG A 58 -10.67 4.41 2.73
N VAL A 59 -10.85 4.57 1.43
CA VAL A 59 -10.96 5.86 0.77
C VAL A 59 -12.21 5.85 -0.11
N GLU A 60 -12.90 6.98 -0.18
CA GLU A 60 -14.09 7.13 -1.00
C GLU A 60 -13.80 8.16 -2.09
N VAL A 61 -13.87 7.72 -3.35
CA VAL A 61 -13.75 8.63 -4.49
C VAL A 61 -15.15 9.10 -4.84
N VAL A 62 -15.45 10.32 -4.42
CA VAL A 62 -16.67 11.01 -4.84
C VAL A 62 -16.45 11.60 -6.23
N ASN A 63 -17.09 11.04 -7.24
CA ASN A 63 -17.24 11.74 -8.51
C ASN A 63 -18.24 12.87 -8.26
N ALA A 64 -17.75 14.09 -8.12
CA ALA A 64 -18.61 15.25 -8.24
C ALA A 64 -19.05 15.34 -9.71
N GLU A 65 -20.27 14.88 -10.01
CA GLU A 65 -20.93 15.30 -11.25
C GLU A 65 -21.17 16.83 -11.16
N PRO A 66 -20.82 17.62 -12.20
CA PRO A 66 -21.03 19.06 -12.21
C PRO A 66 -22.50 19.47 -12.26
#